data_AF-A0A2M7R9B1-F1
#
_entry.id   AF-A0A2M7R9B1-F1
#
_cell.length_a   1.000
_cell.length_b   1.000
_cell.length_c   1.000
_cell.angle_alpha   90.00
_cell.angle_beta   90.00
_cell.angle_gamma   90.00
#
_symmetry.space_group_name_H-M   'P 1'
#
loop_
_entity.id
_entity.type
_entity.pdbx_description
1 polymer ?
#
loop_
_entity_poly.entity_id
_entity_poly.type
_entity_poly.pdbx_seq_one_letter_code
_entity_poly.pdbx_strand_id
1 'polypeptide(L)' 'MKINIKATNIDLTEAIREYTMEKVQAMEHYFDNIQNADVEIGLDSQNKAKP' A
#
# COMPACT_ATOMS: atom_id res chain seq x y z
N MET A 1 -6.73 1.37 12.14
CA MET A 1 -5.92 0.39 11.39
C MET A 1 -4.41 0.64 11.55
N LYS A 2 -3.56 -0.40 11.63
CA LYS A 2 -2.09 -0.32 11.48
C LYS A 2 -1.69 -0.64 10.03
N ILE A 3 -0.98 0.27 9.37
CA ILE A 3 -0.57 0.11 7.97
C ILE A 3 0.94 -0.12 7.89
N ASN A 4 1.35 -1.27 7.36
CA ASN A 4 2.76 -1.55 7.09
C ASN A 4 3.01 -1.46 5.59
N ILE A 5 3.88 -0.54 5.17
CA ILE A 5 4.21 -0.33 3.75
C ILE A 5 5.62 -0.85 3.50
N LYS A 6 5.74 -1.77 2.55
CA LYS A 6 7.01 -2.30 2.05
C LYS A 6 7.23 -1.81 0.63
N ALA A 7 8.39 -1.23 0.37
CA ALA A 7 8.82 -0.87 -0.97
C ALA A 7 9.84 -1.89 -1.50
N THR A 8 9.66 -2.34 -2.73
CA THR A 8 10.51 -3.33 -3.41
C THR A 8 11.01 -2.74 -4.73
N ASN A 9 12.33 -2.60 -4.86
CA ASN A 9 12.99 -2.00 -6.05
C ASN A 9 12.56 -0.55 -6.36
N ILE A 10 12.05 0.15 -5.36
CA ILE A 10 11.71 1.58 -5.41
C ILE A 10 11.95 2.18 -4.02
N ASP A 11 12.28 3.47 -3.98
CA ASP A 11 12.31 4.23 -2.73
C ASP A 11 10.88 4.57 -2.28
N LEU A 12 10.60 4.34 -1.00
CA LEU A 12 9.36 4.81 -0.39
C LEU A 12 9.46 6.31 -0.13
N THR A 13 9.04 7.11 -1.11
CA THR A 13 8.95 8.56 -0.95
C THR A 13 7.76 8.95 -0.06
N GLU A 14 7.80 10.17 0.48
CA GLU A 14 6.69 10.73 1.26
C GLU A 14 5.39 10.76 0.45
N ALA A 15 5.44 11.17 -0.81
CA ALA A 15 4.27 11.19 -1.69
C ALA A 15 3.66 9.79 -1.89
N ILE A 16 4.49 8.75 -2.07
CA ILE A 16 3.99 7.36 -2.19
C ILE A 16 3.35 6.90 -0.89
N ARG A 17 3.96 7.24 0.25
CA ARG A 17 3.45 6.89 1.57
C ARG A 17 2.09 7.55 1.82
N GLU A 18 1.97 8.86 1.61
CA GLU A 18 0.73 9.61 1.81
C GLU A 18 -0.39 9.08 0.92
N TYR A 19 -0.11 8.90 -0.37
CA TYR A 19 -1.08 8.37 -1.31
C TYR A 19 -1.58 6.97 -0.91
N THR A 20 -0.66 6.11 -0.48
CA THR A 20 -1.00 4.75 -0.02
C THR A 20 -1.86 4.80 1.24
N MET A 21 -1.52 5.65 2.20
CA MET A 21 -2.27 5.78 3.45
C MET A 21 -3.70 6.28 3.17
N GLU A 22 -3.87 7.30 2.33
CA GLU A 22 -5.19 7.83 1.96
C GLU A 22 -6.09 6.75 1.36
N LYS A 23 -5.56 5.96 0.41
CA LYS A 23 -6.35 4.90 -0.26
C LYS A 23 -6.70 3.75 0.67
N VAL A 24 -5.78 3.35 1.55
CA VAL A 24 -6.02 2.27 2.50
C VAL A 24 -7.01 2.71 3.59
N GLN A 25 -6.92 3.95 4.06
CA GLN A 25 -7.87 4.52 5.02
C GLN A 25 -9.28 4.63 4.46
N ALA A 26 -9.44 4.91 3.16
CA ALA A 26 -10.75 4.91 2.52
C ALA A 26 -11.48 3.55 2.62
N MET A 27 -10.77 2.44 2.84
CA MET A 27 -11.37 1.12 3.05
C MET A 27 -12.10 1.02 4.40
N GLU A 28 -11.78 1.85 5.39
CA GLU A 28 -12.51 1.89 6.68
C GLU A 28 -13.98 2.30 6.49
N HIS A 29 -14.35 2.94 5.38
CA HIS A 29 -15.75 3.24 5.06
C HIS A 29 -16.60 2.01 4.71
N TYR A 30 -15.96 0.92 4.28
CA TYR A 30 -16.64 -0.29 3.81
C TYR A 30 -16.53 -1.46 4.78
N PHE A 31 -15.56 -1.40 5.69
CA PHE A 31 -15.24 -2.48 6.61
C PHE A 31 -15.02 -1.93 8.01
N ASP A 32 -15.81 -2.44 8.95
CA ASP A 32 -15.62 -2.14 10.35
C ASP A 32 -14.45 -2.94 10.94
N ASN A 33 -13.77 -2.36 11.94
CA ASN A 33 -12.79 -3.05 12.78
C ASN A 33 -11.54 -3.60 12.05
N ILE A 34 -11.08 -2.97 10.97
CA ILE A 34 -9.80 -3.35 10.34
C ILE A 34 -8.64 -3.06 11.30
N GLN A 35 -7.94 -4.13 11.69
CA GLN A 35 -6.81 -4.05 12.61
C GLN A 35 -5.49 -3.76 11.89
N ASN A 36 -5.22 -4.43 10.76
CA ASN A 36 -3.96 -4.32 10.03
C ASN A 36 -4.16 -4.30 8.52
N ALA A 37 -3.27 -3.61 7.81
CA ALA A 37 -3.13 -3.64 6.37
C ALA A 37 -1.65 -3.68 5.99
N ASP A 38 -1.27 -4.68 5.19
CA ASP A 38 0.08 -4.84 4.66
C ASP A 38 0.07 -4.49 3.17
N VAL A 39 0.91 -3.53 2.77
CA VAL A 39 0.98 -3.01 1.41
C VAL A 39 2.39 -3.21 0.86
N GLU A 40 2.51 -3.88 -0.28
CA GLU A 40 3.77 -3.98 -1.02
C GLU A 40 3.70 -3.16 -2.30
N ILE A 41 4.62 -2.21 -2.45
CA ILE A 41 4.74 -1.33 -3.61
C ILE A 41 6.05 -1.65 -4.29
N GLY A 42 6.02 -1.95 -5.58
CA GLY A 42 7.24 -2.19 -6.34
C GLY A 42 7.12 -1.71 -7.77
N LEU A 43 8.28 -1.36 -8.33
CA LEU A 43 8.42 -1.13 -9.76
C LEU A 43 8.85 -2.44 -10.40
N ASP A 44 7.95 -3.04 -11.19
CA ASP A 44 8.34 -4.10 -12.12
C ASP A 44 8.60 -3.46 -13.48
N SER A 45 9.82 -3.65 -14.00
CA SER A 45 10.21 -3.19 -15.34
C SER A 45 9.72 -4.17 -16.42
N GLN A 46 9.20 -5.33 -16.03
CA GLN A 46 8.58 -6.29 -16.90
C GLN A 46 7.09 -6.35 -16.60
N ASN A 47 6.27 -6.27 -17.65
CA ASN A 47 4.81 -6.29 -17.60
C ASN A 47 4.27 -7.68 -17.20
N LYS A 48 4.71 -8.22 -16.05
CA LYS A 48 4.25 -9.48 -15.49
C LYS A 48 3.38 -9.16 -14.29
N ALA A 49 2.07 -9.16 -14.51
CA ALA A 49 1.12 -9.27 -13.42
C ALA A 49 1.57 -10.42 -12.50
N LYS A 50 1.70 -10.14 -11.20
CA LYS A 50 1.97 -11.15 -10.17
C LYS A 50 0.94 -12.30 -10.33
N PRO A 51 1.37 -13.58 -10.27
CA PRO A 51 0.47 -14.73 -10.42
C PRO A 51 -0.57 -14.82 -9.31
#